data_AF-A0AA86PAC8-F1
#
_entry.id   AF-A0AA86PAC8-F1
#
_cell.length_a   1.000
_cell.length_b   1.000
_cell.length_c   1.000
_cell.angle_alpha   90.00
_cell.angle_beta   90.00
_cell.angle_gamma   90.00
#
_symmetry.space_group_name_H-M   'P 1'
#
loop_
_entity.id
_entity.type
_entity.pdbx_description
1 polymer ?
#
loop_
_entity_poly.entity_id
_entity_poly.type
_entity_poly.pdbx_seq_one_letter_code
_entity_poly.pdbx_strand_id
1 'polypeptide(L)'
;MLFSFVLHLTSEELMTQGQQYLKQKNYDRASKIFTQIIEEDSKPPVTAFYFRANALEGLQRQLEALQDYKIVIDRTEHTKNVHERSQKRVLDLCQQNCHLNCAKNYSSVYFPSQRAFNEVKQQFERRKFLIANNVDLKQIQDFVSTCSKDSVLQQKVLLTSLAEQRFDISKQSLTQLKLVYPSYKLEIQSLVDLFQLFEHLQAENYENLFKLAQKLSSENSEEPAFGNLQKLAKQLLECLQQFEKLTPNSDKNALLPLLQLKPNIMKLHNVTDKIYTNVGKKIKSLLKQVFSLQDNQISDINLNELEQKTHVQVDNLLCTIDIATNQTTSCLDLQTNTPVGKYLKALIMSINLNDEAKQLSKKFQKGDDITEEVDLAEQKVSKIHTLLQEAYANKTEGQFENINKFIDEVNLIADRVFALYMKTLTPNFYKILNVTKQTPQSDIKKAYFKQARKLHPDTIPKDTPEEEKKRFAREYQKVAEAWDVLGDEDKRREYDAGNYNAETRNQKQMNHQQRKERAKQMILQGGQQQQQFGGFQQFGGFGGGGQQQFFQFNGDPFQFFQQQFGGGQQQGQGQGQGQGQGRQRVRINFGGQEFFM
;
A
#
# COMPACT_ATOMS: atom_id res chain seq x y z
N MET A 1 18.54 16.04 58.78
CA MET A 1 17.59 16.08 57.65
C MET A 1 17.49 17.53 57.17
N LEU A 2 18.16 17.88 56.08
CA LEU A 2 17.94 19.14 55.38
C LEU A 2 17.26 18.80 54.06
N PHE A 3 15.94 18.93 54.03
CA PHE A 3 15.17 18.89 52.78
C PHE A 3 15.42 20.20 52.05
N SER A 4 16.20 20.17 50.96
CA SER A 4 16.22 21.26 49.98
C SER A 4 14.86 21.32 49.30
N PHE A 5 14.01 22.24 49.74
CA PHE A 5 12.83 22.67 48.99
C PHE A 5 13.31 23.41 47.73
N VAL A 6 13.36 22.72 46.59
CA VAL A 6 13.45 23.39 45.29
C VAL A 6 12.08 23.99 45.03
N LEU A 7 11.91 25.28 45.30
CA LEU A 7 10.73 26.05 44.90
C LEU A 7 10.56 25.92 43.39
N HIS A 8 9.59 25.10 42.95
CA HIS A 8 9.17 25.05 41.56
C HIS A 8 8.39 26.33 41.29
N LEU A 9 8.96 27.21 40.46
CA LEU A 9 8.27 28.42 40.01
C LEU A 9 7.01 28.02 39.25
N THR A 10 5.94 28.77 39.48
CA THR A 10 4.69 28.62 38.73
C THR A 10 4.87 29.09 37.28
N SER A 11 4.01 28.62 36.37
CA SER A 11 4.05 29.03 34.95
C SER A 11 3.92 30.56 34.79
N GLU A 12 3.22 31.25 35.68
CA GLU A 12 3.06 32.70 35.68
C GLU A 12 4.34 33.45 36.09
N GLU A 13 5.06 32.92 37.10
CA GLU A 13 6.36 33.43 37.52
C GLU A 13 7.42 33.21 36.42
N LEU A 14 7.42 32.03 35.79
CA LEU A 14 8.29 31.74 34.64
C LEU A 14 7.98 32.66 33.45
N MET A 15 6.71 32.91 33.13
CA MET A 15 6.32 33.87 32.09
C MET A 15 6.87 35.27 32.36
N THR A 16 6.75 35.75 33.60
CA THR A 16 7.25 37.07 34.01
C THR A 16 8.77 37.13 33.91
N GLN A 17 9.46 36.10 34.37
CA GLN A 17 10.91 35.98 34.31
C GLN A 17 11.41 35.94 32.86
N GLY A 18 10.77 35.16 31.99
CA GLY A 18 11.09 35.09 30.57
C GLY A 18 10.93 36.43 29.87
N GLN A 19 9.87 37.19 30.18
CA GLN A 19 9.65 38.53 29.64
C GLN A 19 10.70 39.55 30.13
N GLN A 20 11.16 39.43 31.38
CA GLN A 20 12.25 40.29 31.88
C GLN A 20 13.55 40.02 31.11
N TYR A 21 13.89 38.75 30.87
CA TYR A 21 15.05 38.41 30.04
C TYR A 21 14.93 38.90 28.60
N LEU A 22 13.73 38.84 28.01
CA LEU A 22 13.46 39.46 26.69
C LEU A 22 13.73 40.97 26.70
N LYS A 23 13.24 41.70 27.71
CA LYS A 23 13.46 43.15 27.84
C LYS A 23 14.95 43.48 27.98
N GLN A 24 15.72 42.61 28.63
CA GLN A 24 17.18 42.71 28.76
C GLN A 24 17.94 42.25 27.51
N LYS A 25 17.24 41.82 26.44
CA LYS A 25 17.83 41.21 25.24
C LYS A 25 18.65 39.94 25.53
N ASN A 26 18.40 39.28 26.67
CA ASN A 26 19.00 37.99 26.99
C ASN A 26 18.16 36.87 26.38
N TYR A 27 18.25 36.74 25.06
CA TYR A 27 17.39 35.88 24.27
C TYR A 27 17.60 34.38 24.55
N ASP A 28 18.82 33.96 24.89
CA ASP A 28 19.12 32.55 25.22
C ASP A 28 18.38 32.11 26.49
N ARG A 29 18.46 32.89 27.58
CA ARG A 29 17.74 32.59 28.82
C ARG A 29 16.23 32.72 28.65
N ALA A 30 15.77 33.73 27.92
CA ALA A 30 14.36 33.89 27.61
C ALA A 30 13.81 32.67 26.83
N SER A 31 14.49 32.22 25.79
CA SER A 31 14.07 31.07 24.98
C SER A 31 13.97 29.80 25.81
N LYS A 32 14.93 29.53 26.70
CA LYS A 32 14.92 28.34 27.57
C LYS A 32 13.72 28.33 28.52
N ILE A 33 13.42 29.49 29.13
CA ILE A 33 12.27 29.62 30.04
C ILE A 33 10.95 29.40 29.30
N PHE A 34 10.77 29.98 28.11
CA PHE A 34 9.53 29.74 27.36
C PHE A 34 9.41 28.31 26.82
N THR A 35 10.52 27.66 26.46
CA THR A 35 10.52 26.23 26.12
C THR A 35 10.08 25.39 27.30
N GLN A 36 10.61 25.66 28.49
CA GLN A 36 10.21 24.97 29.73
C GLN A 36 8.68 25.05 29.95
N ILE A 37 8.11 26.25 29.82
CA ILE A 37 6.65 26.45 29.96
C ILE A 37 5.86 25.65 28.89
N ILE A 38 6.38 25.58 27.67
CA ILE A 38 5.72 24.90 26.55
C ILE A 38 5.75 23.36 26.71
N GLU A 39 6.80 22.82 27.32
CA GLU A 39 7.01 21.38 27.48
C GLU A 39 6.35 20.82 28.76
N GLU A 40 6.30 21.62 29.84
CA GLU A 40 5.77 21.17 31.14
C GLU A 40 4.24 21.26 31.25
N ASP A 41 3.59 22.12 30.46
CA ASP A 41 2.14 22.30 30.49
C ASP A 41 1.43 21.44 29.43
N SER A 42 0.36 20.74 29.83
CA SER A 42 -0.52 20.01 28.91
C SER A 42 -1.26 20.90 27.91
N LYS A 43 -1.47 22.18 28.25
CA LYS A 43 -2.11 23.21 27.40
C LYS A 43 -1.37 24.54 27.52
N PRO A 44 -0.17 24.64 26.93
CA PRO A 44 0.69 25.79 27.12
C PRO A 44 0.05 27.08 26.61
N PRO A 45 0.23 28.20 27.34
CA PRO A 45 -0.39 29.47 26.98
C PRO A 45 0.14 29.97 25.64
N VAL A 46 -0.77 30.44 24.77
CA VAL A 46 -0.40 30.89 23.42
C VAL A 46 0.63 32.02 23.44
N THR A 47 0.61 32.85 24.47
CA THR A 47 1.61 33.91 24.67
C THR A 47 3.03 33.38 24.90
N ALA A 48 3.21 32.17 25.44
CA ALA A 48 4.54 31.57 25.58
C ALA A 48 5.18 31.31 24.21
N PHE A 49 4.40 30.79 23.24
CA PHE A 49 4.86 30.64 21.85
C PHE A 49 5.22 32.00 21.23
N TYR A 50 4.39 33.02 21.42
CA TYR A 50 4.68 34.36 20.90
C TYR A 50 5.99 34.95 21.46
N PHE A 51 6.22 34.83 22.76
CA PHE A 51 7.44 35.36 23.38
C PHE A 51 8.68 34.51 23.07
N ARG A 52 8.52 33.18 22.95
CA ARG A 52 9.59 32.31 22.46
C ARG A 52 9.98 32.68 21.03
N ALA A 53 9.01 32.92 20.15
CA ALA A 53 9.25 33.38 18.79
C ALA A 53 10.11 34.66 18.77
N ASN A 54 9.75 35.67 19.58
CA ASN A 54 10.55 36.90 19.70
C ASN A 54 11.98 36.64 20.21
N ALA A 55 12.16 35.72 21.15
CA ALA A 55 13.49 35.33 21.64
C ALA A 55 14.31 34.65 20.54
N LEU A 56 13.67 33.73 19.81
CA LEU A 56 14.28 33.01 18.69
C LEU A 56 14.67 33.95 17.55
N GLU A 57 13.86 34.97 17.25
CA GLU A 57 14.23 36.04 16.31
C GLU A 57 15.52 36.76 16.76
N GLY A 58 15.61 37.11 18.05
CA GLY A 58 16.81 37.74 18.62
C GLY A 58 18.06 36.85 18.58
N LEU A 59 17.88 35.53 18.57
CA LEU A 59 18.94 34.53 18.39
C LEU A 59 19.24 34.20 16.93
N GLN A 60 18.61 34.88 15.97
CA GLN A 60 18.70 34.55 14.54
C GLN A 60 18.25 33.10 14.22
N ARG A 61 17.28 32.56 14.98
CA ARG A 61 16.63 31.26 14.76
C ARG A 61 15.25 31.44 14.12
N GLN A 62 15.22 32.08 12.95
CA GLN A 62 13.96 32.59 12.38
C GLN A 62 12.99 31.48 11.94
N LEU A 63 13.48 30.28 11.58
CA LEU A 63 12.63 29.14 11.22
C LEU A 63 11.78 28.65 12.40
N GLU A 64 12.38 28.54 13.57
CA GLU A 64 11.70 28.13 14.79
C GLU A 64 10.74 29.24 15.27
N ALA A 65 11.14 30.50 15.11
CA ALA A 65 10.26 31.64 15.36
C ALA A 65 9.01 31.62 14.46
N LEU A 66 9.16 31.29 13.17
CA LEU A 66 8.03 31.18 12.23
C LEU A 66 7.05 30.07 12.65
N GLN A 67 7.55 28.92 13.11
CA GLN A 67 6.71 27.83 13.61
C GLN A 67 5.89 28.27 14.83
N ASP A 68 6.52 28.97 15.76
CA ASP A 68 5.84 29.49 16.94
C ASP A 68 4.80 30.55 16.62
N TYR A 69 5.10 31.49 15.70
CA TYR A 69 4.09 32.46 15.24
C TYR A 69 2.91 31.79 14.55
N LYS A 70 3.14 30.72 13.78
CA LYS A 70 2.06 29.94 13.16
C LYS A 70 1.16 29.29 14.22
N ILE A 71 1.75 28.66 15.24
CA ILE A 71 1.00 28.10 16.37
C ILE A 71 0.14 29.18 17.05
N VAL A 72 0.68 30.39 17.21
CA VAL A 72 -0.06 31.52 17.78
C VAL A 72 -1.26 31.89 16.92
N ILE A 73 -1.06 32.02 15.60
CA ILE A 73 -2.12 32.38 14.65
C ILE A 73 -3.22 31.32 14.63
N ASP A 74 -2.85 30.04 14.55
CA ASP A 74 -3.80 28.93 14.48
C ASP A 74 -4.61 28.75 15.78
N ARG A 75 -4.02 29.10 16.94
CA ARG A 75 -4.67 28.98 18.26
C ARG A 75 -5.37 30.24 18.73
N THR A 76 -5.39 31.32 17.94
CA THR A 76 -6.06 32.59 18.31
C THR A 76 -7.13 33.00 17.32
N GLU A 77 -8.23 33.53 17.83
CA GLU A 77 -9.29 34.13 17.01
C GLU A 77 -8.84 35.48 16.42
N HIS A 78 -9.47 35.87 15.31
CA HIS A 78 -9.13 37.02 14.45
C HIS A 78 -9.10 38.42 15.12
N THR A 79 -9.35 38.53 16.42
CA THR A 79 -9.54 39.81 17.14
C THR A 79 -8.53 40.05 18.27
N LYS A 80 -7.54 39.17 18.47
CA LYS A 80 -6.54 39.33 19.54
C LYS A 80 -5.28 40.05 19.05
N ASN A 81 -4.77 41.02 19.83
CA ASN A 81 -3.53 41.76 19.53
C ASN A 81 -2.31 40.86 19.19
N VAL A 82 -2.20 39.68 19.81
CA VAL A 82 -1.09 38.74 19.57
C VAL A 82 -1.25 38.00 18.24
N HIS A 83 -2.48 37.81 17.77
CA HIS A 83 -2.80 37.25 16.45
C HIS A 83 -2.23 38.17 15.37
N GLU A 84 -2.68 39.43 15.35
CA GLU A 84 -2.27 40.42 14.34
C GLU A 84 -0.77 40.71 14.36
N ARG A 85 -0.16 40.76 15.56
CA ARG A 85 1.30 40.95 15.70
C ARG A 85 2.08 39.76 15.15
N SER A 86 1.63 38.54 15.43
CA SER A 86 2.27 37.33 14.87
C SER A 86 2.15 37.31 13.35
N GLN A 87 0.99 37.67 12.83
CA GLN A 87 0.74 37.77 11.39
C GLN A 87 1.67 38.77 10.71
N LYS A 88 1.84 39.96 11.30
CA LYS A 88 2.79 40.97 10.81
C LYS A 88 4.25 40.48 10.87
N ARG A 89 4.66 39.83 11.96
CA ARG A 89 6.04 39.31 12.07
C ARG A 89 6.35 38.18 11.09
N VAL A 90 5.41 37.27 10.85
CA VAL A 90 5.54 36.24 9.80
C VAL A 90 5.79 36.91 8.45
N LEU A 91 5.05 37.97 8.14
CA LEU A 91 5.22 38.71 6.91
C LEU A 91 6.59 39.41 6.83
N ASP A 92 6.98 40.13 7.88
CA ASP A 92 8.28 40.82 7.95
C ASP A 92 9.44 39.82 7.78
N LEU A 93 9.37 38.66 8.44
CA LEU A 93 10.38 37.61 8.36
C LEU A 93 10.48 37.02 6.95
N CYS A 94 9.34 36.84 6.29
CA CYS A 94 9.28 36.40 4.90
C CYS A 94 9.90 37.44 3.96
N GLN A 95 9.57 38.72 4.13
CA GLN A 95 10.11 39.83 3.32
C GLN A 95 11.61 40.07 3.55
N GLN A 96 12.12 39.79 4.74
CA GLN A 96 13.52 40.06 5.05
C GLN A 96 14.44 38.90 4.65
N ASN A 97 13.90 37.72 4.37
CA ASN A 97 14.74 36.54 4.17
C ASN A 97 14.21 35.61 3.08
N CYS A 98 14.69 35.78 1.85
CA CYS A 98 14.48 34.81 0.77
C CYS A 98 15.01 33.39 1.11
N HIS A 99 15.99 33.30 2.03
CA HIS A 99 16.74 32.08 2.35
C HIS A 99 16.23 31.30 3.57
N LEU A 100 15.15 31.73 4.24
CA LEU A 100 14.55 30.97 5.35
C LEU A 100 13.90 29.69 4.82
N ASN A 101 14.74 28.69 4.64
CA ASN A 101 14.40 27.36 4.17
C ASN A 101 15.41 26.36 4.72
N CYS A 102 15.08 25.67 5.83
CA CYS A 102 15.71 24.42 6.24
C CYS A 102 14.80 23.67 7.24
N ALA A 103 13.84 22.85 6.78
CA ALA A 103 13.68 21.44 7.19
C ALA A 103 12.26 20.82 7.03
N LYS A 104 12.28 19.74 6.23
CA LYS A 104 11.61 18.43 6.23
C LYS A 104 10.09 18.25 6.14
N ASN A 105 9.25 19.06 6.75
CA ASN A 105 7.81 18.86 6.59
C ASN A 105 7.19 20.17 6.18
N TYR A 106 6.61 20.18 4.97
CA TYR A 106 5.39 20.88 4.57
C TYR A 106 5.44 21.37 3.10
N SER A 107 4.32 21.21 2.40
CA SER A 107 4.16 21.15 0.93
C SER A 107 4.09 22.49 0.19
N SER A 108 5.22 23.11 -0.10
CA SER A 108 5.43 23.95 -1.30
C SER A 108 6.93 24.13 -1.41
N VAL A 109 7.45 23.38 -2.36
CA VAL A 109 8.73 22.70 -2.23
C VAL A 109 9.92 23.56 -2.70
N TYR A 110 9.63 24.67 -3.36
CA TYR A 110 10.63 25.48 -4.08
C TYR A 110 11.01 26.77 -3.35
N PHE A 111 10.02 27.37 -2.69
CA PHE A 111 10.14 28.66 -2.04
C PHE A 111 9.27 28.67 -0.80
N PRO A 112 9.81 28.37 0.39
CA PRO A 112 9.04 28.49 1.61
C PRO A 112 8.56 29.90 1.87
N SER A 113 9.18 30.92 1.27
CA SER A 113 8.63 32.28 1.22
C SER A 113 7.34 32.35 0.39
N GLN A 114 7.24 31.64 -0.76
CA GLN A 114 6.00 31.48 -1.52
C GLN A 114 4.98 30.63 -0.76
N ARG A 115 5.43 29.59 -0.06
CA ARG A 115 4.58 28.75 0.78
C ARG A 115 3.99 29.52 1.94
N ALA A 116 4.85 30.14 2.73
CA ALA A 116 4.49 31.00 3.84
C ALA A 116 3.59 32.11 3.31
N PHE A 117 3.94 32.76 2.20
CA PHE A 117 3.05 33.72 1.52
C PHE A 117 1.71 33.12 1.11
N ASN A 118 1.64 31.90 0.59
CA ASN A 118 0.37 31.28 0.18
C ASN A 118 -0.48 30.85 1.39
N GLU A 119 0.14 30.35 2.46
CA GLU A 119 -0.52 30.05 3.74
C GLU A 119 -1.03 31.33 4.40
N VAL A 120 -0.18 32.35 4.47
CA VAL A 120 -0.49 33.74 4.82
C VAL A 120 -1.68 34.18 3.96
N LYS A 121 -1.57 34.22 2.64
CA LYS A 121 -2.61 34.67 1.71
C LYS A 121 -3.95 33.96 1.96
N GLN A 122 -3.96 32.63 2.08
CA GLN A 122 -5.16 31.84 2.39
C GLN A 122 -5.78 32.22 3.75
N GLN A 123 -4.95 32.49 4.76
CA GLN A 123 -5.41 32.95 6.08
C GLN A 123 -5.83 34.44 6.07
N PHE A 124 -5.34 35.26 5.13
CA PHE A 124 -5.54 36.71 5.04
C PHE A 124 -6.54 37.18 3.97
N GLU A 125 -7.22 36.26 3.27
CA GLU A 125 -8.24 36.60 2.26
C GLU A 125 -9.41 37.46 2.80
N ARG A 126 -9.51 37.67 4.11
CA ARG A 126 -10.28 38.78 4.68
C ARG A 126 -9.54 40.10 4.47
N ARG A 127 -9.83 40.79 3.36
CA ARG A 127 -9.30 42.13 2.96
C ARG A 127 -9.04 43.13 4.11
N LYS A 128 -9.77 43.07 5.23
CA LYS A 128 -9.62 43.95 6.39
C LYS A 128 -8.23 43.93 7.05
N PHE A 129 -7.58 42.77 7.21
CA PHE A 129 -6.27 42.70 7.90
C PHE A 129 -5.14 43.34 7.09
N LEU A 130 -5.10 43.04 5.79
CA LEU A 130 -4.09 43.56 4.87
C LEU A 130 -4.18 45.09 4.74
N ILE A 131 -5.42 45.61 4.68
CA ILE A 131 -5.69 47.06 4.67
C ILE A 131 -5.26 47.70 5.99
N ALA A 132 -5.59 47.10 7.14
CA ALA A 132 -5.27 47.66 8.46
C ALA A 132 -3.76 47.72 8.75
N ASN A 133 -2.96 46.86 8.12
CA ASN A 133 -1.52 46.78 8.32
C ASN A 133 -0.69 47.36 7.16
N ASN A 134 -1.32 48.05 6.20
CA ASN A 134 -0.68 48.60 4.99
C ASN A 134 0.15 47.56 4.22
N VAL A 135 -0.34 46.33 4.17
CA VAL A 135 0.32 45.22 3.48
C VAL A 135 -0.16 45.17 2.04
N ASP A 136 0.72 45.52 1.10
CA ASP A 136 0.45 45.40 -0.33
C ASP A 136 0.76 43.97 -0.81
N LEU A 137 -0.31 43.22 -1.13
CA LEU A 137 -0.21 41.87 -1.69
C LEU A 137 0.64 41.83 -2.98
N LYS A 138 0.62 42.90 -3.77
CA LYS A 138 1.41 42.99 -4.99
C LYS A 138 2.91 43.06 -4.67
N GLN A 139 3.31 43.87 -3.69
CA GLN A 139 4.70 43.94 -3.25
C GLN A 139 5.20 42.60 -2.72
N ILE A 140 4.37 41.84 -2.00
CA ILE A 140 4.78 40.51 -1.53
C ILE A 140 4.86 39.53 -2.69
N GLN A 141 3.91 39.55 -3.62
CA GLN A 141 3.96 38.71 -4.82
C GLN A 141 5.20 38.99 -5.66
N ASP A 142 5.54 40.27 -5.83
CA ASP A 142 6.74 40.72 -6.55
C ASP A 142 8.02 40.31 -5.80
N PHE A 143 8.03 40.43 -4.47
CA PHE A 143 9.13 39.98 -3.62
C PHE A 143 9.35 38.46 -3.72
N VAL A 144 8.28 37.67 -3.60
CA VAL A 144 8.36 36.21 -3.71
C VAL A 144 8.77 35.80 -5.13
N SER A 145 8.27 36.49 -6.16
CA SER A 145 8.73 36.29 -7.54
C SER A 145 10.22 36.62 -7.69
N THR A 146 10.70 37.64 -7.00
CA THR A 146 12.12 38.02 -7.00
C THR A 146 12.98 36.97 -6.29
N CYS A 147 12.59 36.52 -5.08
CA CYS A 147 13.26 35.40 -4.41
C CYS A 147 13.24 34.12 -5.27
N SER A 148 12.19 33.94 -6.08
CA SER A 148 12.08 32.76 -6.95
C SER A 148 13.13 32.69 -8.06
N LYS A 149 13.66 33.86 -8.43
CA LYS A 149 14.68 34.04 -9.46
C LYS A 149 16.07 34.21 -8.87
N ASP A 150 16.21 34.20 -7.53
CA ASP A 150 17.50 34.33 -6.86
C ASP A 150 18.37 33.10 -7.16
N SER A 151 19.51 33.33 -7.82
CA SER A 151 20.38 32.25 -8.30
C SER A 151 21.01 31.45 -7.17
N VAL A 152 21.39 32.09 -6.07
CA VAL A 152 22.03 31.42 -4.92
C VAL A 152 21.03 30.50 -4.24
N LEU A 153 19.81 30.96 -4.04
CA LEU A 153 18.72 30.15 -3.49
C LEU A 153 18.38 28.98 -4.41
N GLN A 154 18.25 29.22 -5.72
CA GLN A 154 17.98 28.16 -6.68
C GLN A 154 19.09 27.11 -6.74
N GLN A 155 20.36 27.50 -6.68
CA GLN A 155 21.47 26.55 -6.58
C GLN A 155 21.38 25.69 -5.31
N LYS A 156 21.06 26.29 -4.16
CA LYS A 156 20.88 25.54 -2.90
C LYS A 156 19.71 24.55 -2.97
N VAL A 157 18.58 24.98 -3.54
CA VAL A 157 17.41 24.12 -3.77
C VAL A 157 17.80 22.95 -4.67
N LEU A 158 18.48 23.22 -5.78
CA LEU A 158 18.96 22.21 -6.73
C LEU A 158 19.85 21.16 -6.06
N LEU A 159 20.88 21.59 -5.31
CA LEU A 159 21.80 20.66 -4.65
C LEU A 159 21.10 19.83 -3.58
N THR A 160 20.20 20.44 -2.81
CA THR A 160 19.45 19.74 -1.76
C THR A 160 18.47 18.73 -2.36
N SER A 161 17.70 19.12 -3.37
CA SER A 161 16.73 18.22 -4.01
C SER A 161 17.40 17.09 -4.77
N LEU A 162 18.59 17.32 -5.33
CA LEU A 162 19.38 16.29 -5.98
C LEU A 162 19.91 15.26 -4.98
N ALA A 163 20.38 15.69 -3.80
CA ALA A 163 20.77 14.78 -2.73
C ALA A 163 19.59 13.95 -2.20
N GLU A 164 18.37 14.53 -2.22
CA GLU A 164 17.12 13.84 -1.90
C GLU A 164 16.53 13.03 -3.08
N GLN A 165 17.20 12.97 -4.24
CA GLN A 165 16.72 12.33 -5.47
C GLN A 165 15.33 12.78 -5.96
N ARG A 166 14.96 14.03 -5.66
CA ARG A 166 13.73 14.65 -6.14
C ARG A 166 14.01 15.43 -7.43
N PHE A 167 14.10 14.68 -8.52
CA PHE A 167 14.50 15.17 -9.84
C PHE A 167 13.50 16.18 -10.44
N ASP A 168 12.22 16.02 -10.14
CA ASP A 168 11.15 16.98 -10.46
C ASP A 168 11.47 18.37 -9.91
N ILE A 169 12.00 18.42 -8.68
CA ILE A 169 12.34 19.68 -8.04
C ILE A 169 13.61 20.27 -8.64
N SER A 170 14.63 19.44 -8.80
CA SER A 170 15.91 19.84 -9.39
C SER A 170 15.70 20.45 -10.79
N LYS A 171 14.81 19.87 -11.60
CA LYS A 171 14.44 20.36 -12.93
C LYS A 171 13.76 21.73 -12.91
N GLN A 172 12.82 21.93 -11.99
CA GLN A 172 12.16 23.24 -11.85
C GLN A 172 13.15 24.33 -11.43
N SER A 173 14.07 24.02 -10.50
CA SER A 173 15.14 24.94 -10.12
C SER A 173 16.06 25.27 -11.30
N LEU A 174 16.50 24.26 -12.06
CA LEU A 174 17.29 24.46 -13.27
C LEU A 174 16.57 25.31 -14.31
N THR A 175 15.25 25.21 -14.43
CA THR A 175 14.46 26.04 -15.35
C THR A 175 14.54 27.52 -14.98
N GLN A 176 14.52 27.85 -13.68
CA GLN A 176 14.73 29.22 -13.21
C GLN A 176 16.19 29.67 -13.42
N LEU A 177 17.16 28.81 -13.07
CA LEU A 177 18.59 29.09 -13.26
C LEU A 177 18.94 29.30 -14.73
N LYS A 178 18.26 28.61 -15.66
CA LYS A 178 18.44 28.79 -17.11
C LYS A 178 18.18 30.23 -17.57
N LEU A 179 17.25 30.92 -16.91
CA LEU A 179 16.95 32.34 -17.19
C LEU A 179 18.03 33.27 -16.66
N VAL A 180 18.67 32.90 -15.54
CA VAL A 180 19.70 33.70 -14.87
C VAL A 180 21.09 33.49 -15.48
N TYR A 181 21.36 32.29 -16.01
CA TYR A 181 22.64 31.90 -16.61
C TYR A 181 22.51 31.65 -18.13
N PRO A 182 22.24 32.68 -18.95
CA PRO A 182 21.99 32.51 -20.39
C PRO A 182 23.19 31.95 -21.15
N SER A 183 24.42 32.23 -20.69
CA SER A 183 25.65 31.71 -21.29
C SER A 183 25.83 30.20 -21.13
N TYR A 184 25.12 29.57 -20.19
CA TYR A 184 25.17 28.14 -19.90
C TYR A 184 23.86 27.42 -20.23
N LYS A 185 23.07 28.01 -21.14
CA LYS A 185 21.72 27.53 -21.46
C LYS A 185 21.70 26.07 -21.93
N LEU A 186 22.74 25.63 -22.63
CA LEU A 186 22.87 24.28 -23.16
C LEU A 186 23.25 23.29 -22.06
N GLU A 187 24.23 23.62 -21.23
CA GLU A 187 24.67 22.79 -20.10
C GLU A 187 23.54 22.61 -19.08
N ILE A 188 22.79 23.67 -18.79
CA ILE A 188 21.60 23.62 -17.94
C ILE A 188 20.52 22.76 -18.58
N GLN A 189 20.33 22.83 -19.91
CA GLN A 189 19.39 21.96 -20.60
C GLN A 189 19.83 20.48 -20.52
N SER A 190 21.12 20.20 -20.67
CA SER A 190 21.65 18.84 -20.50
C SER A 190 21.37 18.31 -19.09
N LEU A 191 21.53 19.12 -18.04
CA LEU A 191 21.16 18.75 -16.68
C LEU A 191 19.65 18.48 -16.53
N VAL A 192 18.81 19.31 -17.14
CA VAL A 192 17.34 19.12 -17.17
C VAL A 192 16.98 17.79 -17.84
N ASP A 193 17.57 17.51 -19.00
CA ASP A 193 17.33 16.28 -19.75
C ASP A 193 17.80 15.05 -18.98
N LEU A 194 18.91 15.13 -18.24
CA LEU A 194 19.39 14.06 -17.36
C LEU A 194 18.41 13.77 -16.21
N PHE A 195 17.89 14.80 -15.56
CA PHE A 195 16.93 14.62 -14.47
C PHE A 195 15.58 14.10 -14.97
N GLN A 196 15.16 14.55 -16.16
CA GLN A 196 13.98 14.00 -16.81
C GLN A 196 14.17 12.52 -17.20
N LEU A 197 15.39 12.12 -17.61
CA LEU A 197 15.72 10.72 -17.85
C LEU A 197 15.54 9.88 -16.58
N PHE A 198 15.97 10.38 -15.42
CA PHE A 198 15.78 9.70 -14.15
C PHE A 198 14.32 9.64 -13.70
N GLU A 199 13.53 10.69 -13.94
CA GLU A 199 12.08 10.65 -13.69
C GLU A 199 11.41 9.54 -14.53
N HIS A 200 11.74 9.44 -15.82
CA HIS A 200 11.17 8.40 -16.69
C HIS A 200 11.60 7.00 -16.26
N LEU A 201 12.83 6.83 -15.79
CA LEU A 201 13.30 5.56 -15.24
C LEU A 201 12.57 5.19 -13.94
N GLN A 202 12.42 6.12 -13.00
CA GLN A 202 11.66 5.90 -11.76
C GLN A 202 10.19 5.57 -12.04
N ALA A 203 9.62 6.18 -13.08
CA ALA A 203 8.25 5.95 -13.52
C ALA A 203 8.10 4.71 -14.42
N GLU A 204 9.18 3.96 -14.71
CA GLU A 204 9.16 2.81 -15.63
C GLU A 204 8.65 3.13 -17.04
N ASN A 205 8.77 4.40 -17.47
CA ASN A 205 8.37 4.82 -18.80
C ASN A 205 9.52 4.60 -19.79
N TYR A 206 9.73 3.34 -20.17
CA TYR A 206 10.85 2.94 -21.01
C TYR A 206 10.80 3.52 -22.42
N GLU A 207 9.62 3.88 -22.93
CA GLU A 207 9.49 4.55 -24.23
C GLU A 207 10.08 5.96 -24.20
N ASN A 208 9.66 6.78 -23.25
CA ASN A 208 10.20 8.14 -23.09
C ASN A 208 11.65 8.11 -22.63
N LEU A 209 12.01 7.13 -21.79
CA LEU A 209 13.40 6.89 -21.41
C LEU A 209 14.28 6.62 -22.65
N PHE A 210 13.83 5.75 -23.56
CA PHE A 210 14.56 5.44 -24.79
C PHE A 210 14.73 6.67 -25.69
N LYS A 211 13.64 7.41 -25.94
CA LYS A 211 13.67 8.63 -26.77
C LYS A 211 14.63 9.67 -26.20
N LEU A 212 14.60 9.88 -24.89
CA LEU A 212 15.44 10.87 -24.23
C LEU A 212 16.91 10.42 -24.13
N ALA A 213 17.16 9.14 -23.84
CA ALA A 213 18.52 8.59 -23.84
C ALA A 213 19.14 8.63 -25.25
N GLN A 214 18.34 8.40 -26.30
CA GLN A 214 18.76 8.55 -27.69
C GLN A 214 19.16 10.00 -28.00
N LYS A 215 18.34 10.97 -27.59
CA LYS A 215 18.65 12.40 -27.73
C LYS A 215 19.97 12.73 -27.02
N LEU A 216 20.11 12.37 -25.75
CA LEU A 216 21.33 12.62 -24.96
C LEU A 216 22.57 11.94 -25.55
N SER A 217 22.44 10.72 -26.06
CA SER A 217 23.53 10.01 -26.72
C SER A 217 23.97 10.69 -28.03
N SER A 218 23.04 11.34 -28.75
CA SER A 218 23.38 12.10 -29.96
C SER A 218 24.05 13.43 -29.64
N GLU A 219 23.63 14.10 -28.56
CA GLU A 219 24.18 15.37 -28.11
C GLU A 219 25.52 15.22 -27.36
N ASN A 220 25.78 14.03 -26.80
CA ASN A 220 26.97 13.72 -26.00
C ASN A 220 27.65 12.45 -26.51
N SER A 221 28.01 12.41 -27.80
CA SER A 221 28.58 11.22 -28.45
C SER A 221 29.88 10.70 -27.80
N GLU A 222 30.61 11.56 -27.10
CA GLU A 222 31.83 11.21 -26.36
C GLU A 222 31.55 10.43 -25.05
N GLU A 223 30.33 10.49 -24.52
CA GLU A 223 29.97 9.84 -23.26
C GLU A 223 29.24 8.49 -23.52
N PRO A 224 29.93 7.34 -23.40
CA PRO A 224 29.35 6.04 -23.72
C PRO A 224 28.22 5.64 -22.77
N ALA A 225 28.09 6.26 -21.59
CA ALA A 225 27.02 5.95 -20.64
C ALA A 225 25.62 6.20 -21.23
N PHE A 226 25.44 7.25 -22.04
CA PHE A 226 24.13 7.54 -22.65
C PHE A 226 23.76 6.54 -23.76
N GLY A 227 24.74 6.12 -24.55
CA GLY A 227 24.54 5.04 -25.53
C GLY A 227 24.18 3.70 -24.86
N ASN A 228 24.77 3.42 -23.69
CA ASN A 228 24.43 2.24 -22.91
C ASN A 228 23.05 2.35 -22.24
N LEU A 229 22.67 3.52 -21.72
CA LEU A 229 21.31 3.79 -21.22
C LEU A 229 20.27 3.65 -22.32
N GLN A 230 20.56 4.16 -23.51
CA GLN A 230 19.68 4.01 -24.67
C GLN A 230 19.47 2.54 -25.02
N LYS A 231 20.55 1.74 -25.06
CA LYS A 231 20.46 0.29 -25.28
C LYS A 231 19.65 -0.40 -24.18
N LEU A 232 19.87 -0.04 -22.91
CA LEU A 232 19.12 -0.56 -21.78
C LEU A 232 17.63 -0.24 -21.91
N ALA A 233 17.26 1.02 -22.08
CA ALA A 233 15.88 1.46 -22.25
C ALA A 233 15.20 0.75 -23.43
N LYS A 234 15.93 0.58 -24.55
CA LYS A 234 15.43 -0.18 -25.71
C LYS A 234 15.14 -1.63 -25.38
N GLN A 235 16.08 -2.34 -24.75
CA GLN A 235 15.90 -3.75 -24.40
C GLN A 235 14.77 -3.94 -23.37
N LEU A 236 14.64 -3.03 -22.40
CA LEU A 236 13.54 -3.06 -21.42
C LEU A 236 12.19 -2.83 -22.10
N LEU A 237 12.11 -1.84 -22.99
CA LEU A 237 10.90 -1.57 -23.79
C LEU A 237 10.51 -2.77 -24.66
N GLU A 238 11.46 -3.34 -25.41
CA GLU A 238 11.23 -4.51 -26.24
C GLU A 238 10.75 -5.70 -25.40
N CYS A 239 11.35 -5.90 -24.22
CA CYS A 239 10.96 -6.97 -23.31
C CYS A 239 9.52 -6.81 -22.81
N LEU A 240 9.12 -5.61 -22.39
CA LEU A 240 7.75 -5.33 -21.98
C LEU A 240 6.75 -5.52 -23.12
N GLN A 241 7.06 -5.04 -24.32
CA GLN A 241 6.20 -5.22 -25.48
C GLN A 241 6.01 -6.70 -25.83
N GLN A 242 7.00 -7.56 -25.58
CA GLN A 242 6.80 -9.01 -25.71
C GLN A 242 5.96 -9.58 -24.57
N PHE A 243 6.16 -9.13 -23.32
CA PHE A 243 5.31 -9.54 -22.20
C PHE A 243 3.84 -9.16 -22.38
N GLU A 244 3.55 -7.98 -22.94
CA GLU A 244 2.18 -7.54 -23.22
C GLU A 244 1.48 -8.34 -24.31
N LYS A 245 2.22 -9.09 -25.14
CA LYS A 245 1.66 -10.03 -26.10
C LYS A 245 1.30 -11.37 -25.45
N LEU A 246 1.89 -11.66 -24.29
CA LEU A 246 1.58 -12.87 -23.56
C LEU A 246 0.24 -12.76 -22.86
N THR A 247 -0.41 -13.90 -22.78
CA THR A 247 -1.68 -14.09 -22.11
C THR A 247 -1.65 -15.41 -21.35
N PRO A 248 -2.57 -15.65 -20.39
CA PRO A 248 -2.61 -16.90 -19.64
C PRO A 248 -2.68 -18.18 -20.50
N ASN A 249 -3.14 -18.06 -21.75
CA ASN A 249 -3.25 -19.18 -22.70
C ASN A 249 -2.11 -19.25 -23.72
N SER A 250 -1.13 -18.35 -23.65
CA SER A 250 -0.02 -18.31 -24.59
C SER A 250 0.76 -19.64 -24.57
N ASP A 251 1.14 -20.10 -25.76
CA ASP A 251 1.91 -21.33 -25.93
C ASP A 251 3.41 -21.08 -25.68
N LYS A 252 4.21 -22.17 -25.69
CA LYS A 252 5.65 -22.06 -25.50
C LYS A 252 6.36 -21.30 -26.63
N ASN A 253 5.76 -21.19 -27.83
CA ASN A 253 6.35 -20.47 -28.95
C ASN A 253 6.25 -18.96 -28.78
N ALA A 254 5.18 -18.47 -28.12
CA ALA A 254 5.02 -17.06 -27.75
C ALA A 254 6.14 -16.55 -26.83
N LEU A 255 6.87 -17.45 -26.16
CA LEU A 255 7.96 -17.15 -25.24
C LEU A 255 9.35 -17.07 -25.90
N LEU A 256 9.48 -17.54 -27.13
CA LEU A 256 10.76 -17.58 -27.84
C LEU A 256 11.41 -16.19 -28.02
N PRO A 257 10.67 -15.11 -28.35
CA PRO A 257 11.25 -13.77 -28.42
C PRO A 257 11.84 -13.28 -27.08
N LEU A 258 11.22 -13.64 -25.95
CA LEU A 258 11.71 -13.28 -24.62
C LEU A 258 13.03 -13.99 -24.30
N LEU A 259 13.17 -15.26 -24.68
CA LEU A 259 14.42 -16.00 -24.54
C LEU A 259 15.57 -15.38 -25.32
N GLN A 260 15.30 -14.81 -26.50
CA GLN A 260 16.30 -14.14 -27.32
C GLN A 260 16.76 -12.80 -26.74
N LEU A 261 15.91 -12.11 -25.97
CA LEU A 261 16.24 -10.85 -25.30
C LEU A 261 17.10 -11.07 -24.04
N LYS A 262 16.97 -12.22 -23.37
CA LYS A 262 17.65 -12.51 -22.10
C LYS A 262 19.16 -12.24 -22.11
N PRO A 263 19.96 -12.71 -23.09
CA PRO A 263 21.41 -12.49 -23.10
C PRO A 263 21.79 -11.01 -23.21
N ASN A 264 20.98 -10.21 -23.93
CA ASN A 264 21.23 -8.79 -24.08
C ASN A 264 20.92 -8.03 -22.79
N ILE A 265 19.82 -8.36 -22.13
CA ILE A 265 19.44 -7.80 -20.83
C ILE A 265 20.51 -8.11 -19.78
N MET A 266 21.02 -9.36 -19.73
CA MET A 266 22.10 -9.74 -18.82
C MET A 266 23.40 -8.97 -19.06
N LYS A 267 23.78 -8.76 -20.33
CA LYS A 267 24.98 -7.96 -20.66
C LYS A 267 24.85 -6.52 -20.15
N LEU A 268 23.65 -5.95 -20.23
CA LEU A 268 23.37 -4.59 -19.79
C LEU A 268 23.30 -4.49 -18.26
N HIS A 269 22.76 -5.51 -17.59
CA HIS A 269 22.76 -5.61 -16.13
C HIS A 269 24.18 -5.47 -15.55
N ASN A 270 25.16 -6.16 -16.15
CA ASN A 270 26.56 -6.17 -15.73
C ASN A 270 27.30 -4.82 -15.92
N VAL A 271 26.70 -3.85 -16.62
CA VAL A 271 27.30 -2.53 -16.84
C VAL A 271 26.50 -1.40 -16.20
N THR A 272 25.42 -1.71 -15.49
CA THR A 272 24.52 -0.74 -14.83
C THR A 272 25.28 0.17 -13.86
N ASP A 273 26.11 -0.37 -12.98
CA ASP A 273 26.90 0.39 -11.99
C ASP A 273 27.82 1.41 -12.69
N LYS A 274 28.44 0.99 -13.80
CA LYS A 274 29.34 1.84 -14.60
C LYS A 274 28.58 2.98 -15.26
N ILE A 275 27.35 2.73 -15.71
CA ILE A 275 26.47 3.75 -16.28
C ILE A 275 26.20 4.84 -15.22
N TYR A 276 25.71 4.47 -14.04
CA TYR A 276 25.38 5.45 -12.99
C TYR A 276 26.60 6.19 -12.48
N THR A 277 27.74 5.51 -12.35
CA THR A 277 29.01 6.12 -11.99
C THR A 277 29.41 7.21 -13.00
N ASN A 278 29.32 6.93 -14.30
CA ASN A 278 29.71 7.88 -15.34
C ASN A 278 28.71 9.04 -15.47
N VAL A 279 27.41 8.76 -15.41
CA VAL A 279 26.38 9.80 -15.43
C VAL A 279 26.51 10.72 -14.21
N GLY A 280 26.76 10.16 -13.02
CA GLY A 280 27.04 10.93 -11.81
C GLY A 280 28.25 11.86 -11.96
N LYS A 281 29.34 11.37 -12.57
CA LYS A 281 30.52 12.19 -12.90
C LYS A 281 30.18 13.31 -13.88
N LYS A 282 29.37 13.04 -14.91
CA LYS A 282 28.95 14.05 -15.88
C LYS A 282 28.09 15.14 -15.24
N ILE A 283 27.14 14.78 -14.36
CA ILE A 283 26.33 15.74 -13.59
C ILE A 283 27.24 16.62 -12.72
N LYS A 284 28.18 16.02 -11.98
CA LYS A 284 29.16 16.78 -11.17
C LYS A 284 29.96 17.74 -12.04
N SER A 285 30.44 17.30 -13.20
CA SER A 285 31.20 18.13 -14.13
C SER A 285 30.37 19.33 -14.64
N LEU A 286 29.13 19.09 -15.07
CA LEU A 286 28.23 20.16 -15.52
C LEU A 286 27.90 21.14 -14.40
N LEU A 287 27.63 20.67 -13.18
CA LEU A 287 27.36 21.56 -12.04
C LEU A 287 28.58 22.43 -11.69
N LYS A 288 29.79 21.87 -11.72
CA LYS A 288 31.03 22.65 -11.55
C LYS A 288 31.20 23.69 -12.65
N GLN A 289 30.98 23.30 -13.90
CA GLN A 289 31.13 24.19 -15.06
C GLN A 289 30.15 25.37 -15.01
N VAL A 290 28.88 25.12 -14.67
CA VAL A 290 27.83 26.14 -14.70
C VAL A 290 27.87 27.03 -13.46
N PHE A 291 28.10 26.46 -12.28
CA PHE A 291 27.94 27.17 -11.00
C PHE A 291 29.25 27.44 -10.26
N SER A 292 30.41 27.05 -10.80
CA SER A 292 31.73 27.24 -10.18
C SER A 292 31.84 26.65 -8.76
N LEU A 293 31.16 25.52 -8.53
CA LEU A 293 31.09 24.84 -7.23
C LEU A 293 32.37 24.07 -6.89
N GLN A 294 32.74 24.04 -5.61
CA GLN A 294 33.83 23.22 -5.08
C GLN A 294 33.40 21.76 -4.82
N ASP A 295 34.35 20.82 -4.77
CA ASP A 295 34.05 19.38 -4.59
C ASP A 295 33.27 19.04 -3.32
N ASN A 296 33.56 19.73 -2.23
CA ASN A 296 32.85 19.60 -0.94
C ASN A 296 31.40 20.11 -0.98
N GLN A 297 30.99 20.84 -2.02
CA GLN A 297 29.61 21.32 -2.21
C GLN A 297 28.75 20.37 -3.05
N ILE A 298 29.35 19.34 -3.66
CA ILE A 298 28.69 18.39 -4.60
C ILE A 298 28.91 16.93 -4.17
N SER A 299 29.39 16.69 -2.95
CA SER A 299 29.76 15.36 -2.44
C SER A 299 28.58 14.37 -2.43
N ASP A 300 27.35 14.87 -2.42
CA ASP A 300 26.15 14.10 -2.06
C ASP A 300 25.33 13.61 -3.26
N ILE A 301 25.81 13.76 -4.50
CA ILE A 301 25.14 13.15 -5.67
C ILE A 301 25.34 11.64 -5.61
N ASN A 302 24.39 10.98 -4.95
CA ASN A 302 24.31 9.54 -4.77
C ASN A 302 23.17 8.99 -5.64
N LEU A 303 23.52 8.24 -6.68
CA LEU A 303 22.57 7.59 -7.57
C LEU A 303 22.33 6.11 -7.19
N ASN A 304 22.85 5.65 -6.05
CA ASN A 304 22.81 4.22 -5.67
C ASN A 304 21.38 3.69 -5.50
N GLU A 305 20.44 4.50 -5.01
CA GLU A 305 19.04 4.04 -4.88
C GLU A 305 18.39 3.88 -6.25
N LEU A 306 18.69 4.78 -7.20
CA LEU A 306 18.20 4.69 -8.58
C LEU A 306 18.83 3.50 -9.32
N GLU A 307 20.12 3.29 -9.11
CA GLU A 307 20.86 2.11 -9.55
C GLU A 307 20.21 0.82 -9.02
N GLN A 308 20.03 0.71 -7.70
CA GLN A 308 19.37 -0.44 -7.06
C GLN A 308 17.96 -0.68 -7.62
N LYS A 309 17.16 0.36 -7.81
CA LYS A 309 15.83 0.25 -8.46
C LYS A 309 15.94 -0.32 -9.87
N THR A 310 16.95 0.11 -10.63
CA THR A 310 17.20 -0.41 -11.99
C THR A 310 17.61 -1.87 -11.95
N HIS A 311 18.49 -2.29 -11.04
CA HIS A 311 18.86 -3.70 -10.87
C HIS A 311 17.63 -4.54 -10.56
N VAL A 312 16.82 -4.13 -9.57
CA VAL A 312 15.57 -4.82 -9.20
C VAL A 312 14.63 -4.96 -10.40
N GLN A 313 14.46 -3.91 -11.21
CA GLN A 313 13.62 -3.97 -12.41
C GLN A 313 14.15 -4.98 -13.44
N VAL A 314 15.46 -4.96 -13.69
CA VAL A 314 16.12 -5.88 -14.62
C VAL A 314 16.04 -7.32 -14.11
N ASP A 315 16.29 -7.55 -12.82
CA ASP A 315 16.23 -8.86 -12.18
C ASP A 315 14.81 -9.43 -12.23
N ASN A 316 13.80 -8.59 -11.93
CA ASN A 316 12.41 -8.98 -12.04
C ASN A 316 12.05 -9.42 -13.47
N LEU A 317 12.55 -8.71 -14.49
CA LEU A 317 12.32 -9.06 -15.89
C LEU A 317 13.01 -10.38 -16.25
N LEU A 318 14.30 -10.54 -15.92
CA LEU A 318 15.04 -11.78 -16.15
C LEU A 318 14.37 -12.98 -15.47
N CYS A 319 13.93 -12.77 -14.24
CA CYS A 319 13.20 -13.75 -13.46
C CYS A 319 11.84 -14.12 -14.09
N THR A 320 11.13 -13.13 -14.63
CA THR A 320 9.87 -13.37 -15.36
C THR A 320 10.10 -14.17 -16.64
N ILE A 321 11.19 -13.89 -17.38
CA ILE A 321 11.57 -14.69 -18.55
C ILE A 321 11.83 -16.15 -18.13
N ASP A 322 12.52 -16.37 -17.01
CA ASP A 322 12.85 -17.71 -16.52
C ASP A 322 11.62 -18.49 -16.08
N ILE A 323 10.70 -17.87 -15.35
CA ILE A 323 9.44 -18.52 -14.95
C ILE A 323 8.62 -18.87 -16.19
N ALA A 324 8.46 -17.92 -17.11
CA ALA A 324 7.66 -18.14 -18.30
C ALA A 324 8.20 -19.31 -19.12
N THR A 325 9.53 -19.47 -19.18
CA THR A 325 10.17 -20.42 -20.09
C THR A 325 10.41 -21.80 -19.49
N ASN A 326 10.69 -21.91 -18.18
CA ASN A 326 11.13 -23.17 -17.56
C ASN A 326 10.38 -23.59 -16.28
N GLN A 327 9.25 -22.97 -15.91
CA GLN A 327 8.46 -23.36 -14.72
C GLN A 327 9.29 -23.52 -13.42
N THR A 328 10.42 -22.83 -13.31
CA THR A 328 11.24 -22.89 -12.10
C THR A 328 10.65 -22.00 -11.01
N THR A 329 10.51 -22.54 -9.80
CA THR A 329 10.01 -21.85 -8.61
C THR A 329 11.09 -21.05 -7.86
N SER A 330 12.34 -21.03 -8.35
CA SER A 330 13.47 -20.34 -7.70
C SER A 330 13.36 -18.81 -7.65
N CYS A 331 12.27 -18.27 -8.20
CA CYS A 331 12.07 -16.85 -8.46
C CYS A 331 10.98 -16.22 -7.56
N LEU A 332 10.68 -16.85 -6.42
CA LEU A 332 9.49 -16.57 -5.60
C LEU A 332 9.42 -15.14 -5.02
N ASP A 333 10.53 -14.41 -4.99
CA ASP A 333 10.66 -13.09 -4.37
C ASP A 333 10.78 -11.93 -5.39
N LEU A 334 9.96 -11.95 -6.45
CA LEU A 334 9.76 -10.78 -7.31
C LEU A 334 9.38 -9.56 -6.44
N GLN A 335 10.19 -8.51 -6.47
CA GLN A 335 9.88 -7.27 -5.77
C GLN A 335 8.73 -6.57 -6.49
N THR A 336 7.53 -6.56 -5.88
CA THR A 336 6.29 -6.07 -6.48
C THR A 336 6.00 -4.60 -6.23
N ASN A 337 7.01 -3.80 -5.91
CA ASN A 337 6.77 -2.41 -5.51
C ASN A 337 6.49 -1.50 -6.71
N THR A 338 6.67 -1.99 -7.93
CA THR A 338 6.51 -1.20 -9.16
C THR A 338 5.32 -1.65 -10.00
N PRO A 339 4.71 -0.76 -10.82
CA PRO A 339 3.59 -1.11 -11.70
C PRO A 339 3.90 -2.28 -12.62
N VAL A 340 5.07 -2.27 -13.27
CA VAL A 340 5.51 -3.36 -14.16
C VAL A 340 5.70 -4.65 -13.38
N GLY A 341 6.36 -4.60 -12.22
CA GLY A 341 6.56 -5.79 -11.39
C GLY A 341 5.23 -6.45 -10.97
N LYS A 342 4.21 -5.65 -10.63
CA LYS A 342 2.87 -6.14 -10.30
C LYS A 342 2.18 -6.79 -11.50
N TYR A 343 2.26 -6.15 -12.67
CA TYR A 343 1.69 -6.69 -13.91
C TYR A 343 2.32 -8.04 -14.29
N LEU A 344 3.66 -8.13 -14.26
CA LEU A 344 4.39 -9.36 -14.58
C LEU A 344 4.07 -10.48 -13.60
N LYS A 345 3.95 -10.17 -12.30
CA LYS A 345 3.54 -11.17 -11.30
C LYS A 345 2.11 -11.65 -11.52
N ALA A 346 1.19 -10.75 -11.87
CA ALA A 346 -0.17 -11.12 -12.22
C ALA A 346 -0.19 -12.06 -13.44
N LEU A 347 0.62 -11.77 -14.46
CA LEU A 347 0.80 -12.62 -15.65
C LEU A 347 1.28 -14.02 -15.27
N ILE A 348 2.38 -14.14 -14.53
CA ILE A 348 2.91 -15.43 -14.06
C ILE A 348 1.85 -16.21 -13.27
N MET A 349 1.25 -15.56 -12.28
CA MET A 349 0.24 -16.20 -11.44
C MET A 349 -0.96 -16.69 -12.26
N SER A 350 -1.37 -15.93 -13.28
CA SER A 350 -2.48 -16.30 -14.15
C SER A 350 -2.16 -17.50 -15.05
N ILE A 351 -0.93 -17.60 -15.57
CA ILE A 351 -0.48 -18.75 -16.37
C ILE A 351 -0.50 -20.01 -15.50
N ASN A 352 0.13 -19.96 -14.33
CA ASN A 352 0.16 -21.09 -13.40
C ASN A 352 -1.25 -21.52 -12.97
N LEU A 353 -2.10 -20.55 -12.63
CA LEU A 353 -3.49 -20.81 -12.24
C LEU A 353 -4.31 -21.44 -13.39
N ASN A 354 -4.08 -21.00 -14.63
CA ASN A 354 -4.76 -21.57 -15.79
C ASN A 354 -4.44 -23.06 -15.96
N ASP A 355 -3.16 -23.42 -15.81
CA ASP A 355 -2.72 -24.80 -15.90
C ASP A 355 -3.22 -25.65 -14.73
N GLU A 356 -3.15 -25.13 -13.50
CA GLU A 356 -3.74 -25.77 -12.31
C GLU A 356 -5.25 -26.02 -12.50
N ALA A 357 -6.02 -25.01 -12.94
CA ALA A 357 -7.46 -25.13 -13.17
C ALA A 357 -7.78 -26.17 -14.26
N LYS A 358 -7.01 -26.22 -15.35
CA LYS A 358 -7.14 -27.26 -16.39
C LYS A 358 -6.88 -28.66 -15.81
N GLN A 359 -5.82 -28.82 -15.01
CA GLN A 359 -5.49 -30.10 -14.38
C GLN A 359 -6.58 -30.55 -13.39
N LEU A 360 -7.05 -29.66 -12.52
CA LEU A 360 -8.16 -29.91 -11.60
C LEU A 360 -9.40 -30.39 -12.37
N SER A 361 -9.77 -29.69 -13.45
CA SER A 361 -10.94 -30.05 -14.25
C SER A 361 -10.86 -31.43 -14.92
N LYS A 362 -9.64 -31.91 -15.21
CA LYS A 362 -9.39 -33.23 -15.81
C LYS A 362 -9.34 -34.34 -14.77
N LYS A 363 -8.80 -34.06 -13.58
CA LYS A 363 -8.55 -35.06 -12.53
C LYS A 363 -9.81 -35.45 -11.79
N PHE A 364 -10.75 -34.52 -11.61
CA PHE A 364 -11.90 -34.69 -10.72
C PHE A 364 -13.24 -34.73 -11.47
N GLN A 365 -14.14 -35.60 -11.02
CA GLN A 365 -15.46 -35.83 -11.58
C GLN A 365 -16.54 -35.05 -10.80
N LYS A 366 -17.78 -35.09 -11.30
CA LYS A 366 -18.93 -34.44 -10.65
C LYS A 366 -19.20 -35.06 -9.28
N GLY A 367 -19.20 -34.23 -8.24
CA GLY A 367 -19.49 -34.63 -6.85
C GLY A 367 -18.27 -35.08 -6.05
N ASP A 368 -17.05 -34.97 -6.60
CA ASP A 368 -15.82 -35.08 -5.82
C ASP A 368 -15.66 -33.83 -4.95
N ASP A 369 -15.19 -34.00 -3.72
CA ASP A 369 -14.88 -32.89 -2.82
C ASP A 369 -13.50 -32.33 -3.15
N ILE A 370 -13.50 -31.17 -3.81
CA ILE A 370 -12.32 -30.40 -4.20
C ILE A 370 -12.38 -28.98 -3.61
N THR A 371 -13.08 -28.83 -2.48
CA THR A 371 -13.40 -27.51 -1.93
C THR A 371 -12.14 -26.72 -1.58
N GLU A 372 -11.14 -27.36 -0.97
CA GLU A 372 -9.87 -26.72 -0.61
C GLU A 372 -9.09 -26.26 -1.84
N GLU A 373 -8.99 -27.08 -2.90
CA GLU A 373 -8.28 -26.71 -4.13
C GLU A 373 -8.96 -25.56 -4.86
N VAL A 374 -10.29 -25.56 -4.88
CA VAL A 374 -11.04 -24.49 -5.55
C VAL A 374 -11.01 -23.20 -4.72
N ASP A 375 -11.09 -23.25 -3.39
CA ASP A 375 -10.92 -22.08 -2.52
C ASP A 375 -9.54 -21.45 -2.71
N LEU A 376 -8.48 -22.26 -2.80
CA LEU A 376 -7.13 -21.78 -3.08
C LEU A 376 -7.04 -21.13 -4.47
N ALA A 377 -7.68 -21.72 -5.48
CA ALA A 377 -7.74 -21.15 -6.82
C ALA A 377 -8.49 -19.82 -6.84
N GLU A 378 -9.60 -19.68 -6.10
CA GLU A 378 -10.33 -18.41 -5.97
C GLU A 378 -9.50 -17.32 -5.30
N GLN A 379 -8.75 -17.65 -4.24
CA GLN A 379 -7.82 -16.72 -3.60
C GLN A 379 -6.76 -16.23 -4.58
N LYS A 380 -6.21 -17.12 -5.43
CA LYS A 380 -5.25 -16.76 -6.48
C LYS A 380 -5.88 -15.81 -7.50
N VAL A 381 -7.11 -16.06 -7.97
CA VAL A 381 -7.84 -15.14 -8.87
C VAL A 381 -7.94 -13.75 -8.24
N SER A 382 -8.38 -13.67 -6.99
CA SER A 382 -8.55 -12.38 -6.29
C SER A 382 -7.23 -11.62 -6.18
N LYS A 383 -6.13 -12.32 -5.87
CA LYS A 383 -4.80 -11.73 -5.79
C LYS A 383 -4.31 -11.23 -7.16
N ILE A 384 -4.56 -11.97 -8.24
CA ILE A 384 -4.24 -11.54 -9.61
C ILE A 384 -4.98 -10.24 -9.95
N HIS A 385 -6.30 -10.16 -9.72
CA HIS A 385 -7.07 -8.95 -9.98
C HIS A 385 -6.59 -7.75 -9.16
N THR A 386 -6.20 -7.96 -7.90
CA THR A 386 -5.64 -6.91 -7.04
C THR A 386 -4.32 -6.37 -7.61
N LEU A 387 -3.41 -7.26 -8.01
CA LEU A 387 -2.14 -6.87 -8.64
C LEU A 387 -2.37 -6.08 -9.95
N LEU A 388 -3.33 -6.49 -10.77
CA LEU A 388 -3.69 -5.78 -12.00
C LEU A 388 -4.26 -4.39 -11.72
N GLN A 389 -5.15 -4.28 -10.73
CA GLN A 389 -5.71 -2.99 -10.32
C GLN A 389 -4.61 -2.04 -9.85
N GLU A 390 -3.70 -2.51 -9.00
CA GLU A 390 -2.61 -1.70 -8.48
C GLU A 390 -1.58 -1.32 -9.55
N ALA A 391 -1.30 -2.22 -10.49
CA ALA A 391 -0.45 -1.93 -11.64
C ALA A 391 -1.07 -0.83 -12.51
N TYR A 392 -2.37 -0.95 -12.80
CA TYR A 392 -3.10 0.01 -13.62
C TYR A 392 -3.24 1.39 -12.95
N ALA A 393 -3.53 1.41 -11.64
CA ALA A 393 -3.72 2.66 -10.89
C ALA A 393 -2.46 3.54 -10.88
N ASN A 394 -1.29 2.94 -11.05
CA ASN A 394 0.01 3.63 -11.01
C ASN A 394 0.72 3.61 -12.37
N LYS A 395 0.00 3.31 -13.47
CA LYS A 395 0.59 3.23 -14.80
C LYS A 395 0.97 4.62 -15.33
N THR A 396 1.98 4.68 -16.17
CA THR A 396 2.23 5.82 -17.04
C THR A 396 1.45 5.70 -18.34
N GLU A 397 1.33 6.80 -19.08
CA GLU A 397 0.77 6.80 -20.43
C GLU A 397 1.51 5.78 -21.33
N GLY A 398 0.77 5.04 -22.14
CA GLY A 398 1.29 3.99 -23.02
C GLY A 398 1.60 2.63 -22.35
N GLN A 399 1.56 2.52 -21.02
CA GLN A 399 1.78 1.23 -20.34
C GLN A 399 0.52 0.34 -20.32
N PHE A 400 0.72 -0.96 -20.53
CA PHE A 400 -0.28 -2.02 -20.42
C PHE A 400 -1.48 -1.83 -21.37
N GLU A 401 -1.23 -1.52 -22.64
CA GLU A 401 -2.29 -1.28 -23.64
C GLU A 401 -3.28 -2.45 -23.73
N ASN A 402 -2.77 -3.68 -23.59
CA ASN A 402 -3.55 -4.92 -23.69
C ASN A 402 -4.13 -5.42 -22.35
N ILE A 403 -4.07 -4.63 -21.27
CA ILE A 403 -4.52 -5.09 -19.95
C ILE A 403 -5.99 -5.53 -19.94
N ASN A 404 -6.83 -4.95 -20.81
CA ASN A 404 -8.25 -5.31 -20.93
C ASN A 404 -8.41 -6.75 -21.39
N LYS A 405 -7.71 -7.11 -22.46
CA LYS A 405 -7.69 -8.48 -22.97
C LYS A 405 -7.14 -9.43 -21.91
N PHE A 406 -6.14 -9.00 -21.16
CA PHE A 406 -5.59 -9.79 -20.08
C PHE A 406 -6.60 -10.02 -18.94
N ILE A 407 -7.31 -8.98 -18.49
CA ILE A 407 -8.39 -9.09 -17.49
C ILE A 407 -9.49 -10.03 -17.98
N ASP A 408 -9.88 -9.95 -19.25
CA ASP A 408 -10.87 -10.87 -19.83
C ASP A 408 -10.41 -12.33 -19.77
N GLU A 409 -9.14 -12.61 -20.09
CA GLU A 409 -8.60 -13.96 -19.99
C GLU A 409 -8.49 -14.46 -18.55
N VAL A 410 -8.16 -13.59 -17.58
CA VAL A 410 -8.21 -13.93 -16.15
C VAL A 410 -9.65 -14.22 -15.72
N ASN A 411 -10.62 -13.44 -16.19
CA ASN A 411 -12.04 -13.69 -15.93
C ASN A 411 -12.51 -15.03 -16.50
N LEU A 412 -11.98 -15.48 -17.65
CA LEU A 412 -12.25 -16.81 -18.18
C LEU A 412 -11.65 -17.93 -17.31
N ILE A 413 -10.48 -17.70 -16.69
CA ILE A 413 -9.96 -18.61 -15.67
C ILE A 413 -10.87 -18.62 -14.45
N ALA A 414 -11.28 -17.44 -13.97
CA ALA A 414 -12.20 -17.30 -12.85
C ALA A 414 -13.53 -18.02 -13.10
N ASP A 415 -14.09 -17.94 -14.31
CA ASP A 415 -15.31 -18.66 -14.68
C ASP A 415 -15.13 -20.18 -14.61
N ARG A 416 -13.97 -20.71 -15.00
CA ARG A 416 -13.66 -22.15 -14.89
C ARG A 416 -13.48 -22.58 -13.44
N VAL A 417 -12.75 -21.79 -12.65
CA VAL A 417 -12.58 -22.03 -11.21
C VAL A 417 -13.94 -22.01 -10.52
N PHE A 418 -14.76 -21.00 -10.82
CA PHE A 418 -16.12 -20.90 -10.32
C PHE A 418 -16.99 -22.08 -10.78
N ALA A 419 -16.88 -22.53 -12.02
CA ALA A 419 -17.62 -23.71 -12.48
C ALA A 419 -17.23 -25.00 -11.72
N LEU A 420 -15.96 -25.14 -11.32
CA LEU A 420 -15.51 -26.21 -10.43
C LEU A 420 -16.10 -26.02 -9.02
N TYR A 421 -16.12 -24.80 -8.52
CA TYR A 421 -16.73 -24.44 -7.24
C TYR A 421 -18.22 -24.78 -7.20
N MET A 422 -18.95 -24.47 -8.26
CA MET A 422 -20.37 -24.80 -8.37
C MET A 422 -20.63 -26.31 -8.37
N LYS A 423 -19.64 -27.15 -8.71
CA LYS A 423 -19.75 -28.60 -8.59
C LYS A 423 -19.58 -29.09 -7.15
N THR A 424 -18.90 -28.35 -6.28
CA THR A 424 -18.70 -28.75 -4.86
C THR A 424 -19.89 -28.37 -3.98
N LEU A 425 -20.64 -27.33 -4.34
CA LEU A 425 -21.81 -26.86 -3.57
C LEU A 425 -22.98 -27.84 -3.50
N THR A 426 -23.00 -28.86 -4.37
CA THR A 426 -23.97 -29.96 -4.33
C THR A 426 -23.20 -31.28 -4.21
N PRO A 427 -22.82 -31.69 -2.99
CA PRO A 427 -22.15 -32.97 -2.77
C PRO A 427 -23.03 -34.11 -3.26
N ASN A 428 -22.42 -35.19 -3.76
CA ASN A 428 -23.17 -36.38 -4.13
C ASN A 428 -23.41 -37.26 -2.90
N PHE A 429 -24.47 -36.97 -2.14
CA PHE A 429 -24.79 -37.68 -0.89
C PHE A 429 -25.06 -39.18 -1.11
N TYR A 430 -25.58 -39.57 -2.28
CA TYR A 430 -25.79 -40.98 -2.62
C TYR A 430 -24.44 -41.71 -2.78
N LYS A 431 -23.47 -41.08 -3.46
CA LYS A 431 -22.10 -41.60 -3.59
C LYS A 431 -21.40 -41.66 -2.23
N ILE A 432 -21.57 -40.63 -1.39
CA ILE A 432 -21.02 -40.60 -0.03
C ILE A 432 -21.53 -41.79 0.77
N LEU A 433 -22.84 -42.03 0.82
CA LEU A 433 -23.46 -43.19 1.49
C LEU A 433 -23.28 -44.52 0.75
N ASN A 434 -22.64 -44.51 -0.43
CA ASN A 434 -22.42 -45.65 -1.31
C ASN A 434 -23.72 -46.40 -1.68
N VAL A 435 -24.75 -45.64 -2.03
CA VAL A 435 -26.09 -46.11 -2.44
C VAL A 435 -26.50 -45.46 -3.77
N THR A 436 -27.53 -45.99 -4.43
CA THR A 436 -28.08 -45.39 -5.67
C THR A 436 -29.29 -44.51 -5.36
N LYS A 437 -29.66 -43.62 -6.28
CA LYS A 437 -30.84 -42.74 -6.13
C LYS A 437 -32.16 -43.52 -5.95
N GLN A 438 -32.24 -44.75 -6.47
CA GLN A 438 -33.41 -45.63 -6.37
C GLN A 438 -33.49 -46.39 -5.04
N THR A 439 -32.50 -46.24 -4.16
CA THR A 439 -32.45 -46.98 -2.88
C THR A 439 -33.62 -46.56 -1.97
N PRO A 440 -34.37 -47.52 -1.40
CA PRO A 440 -35.47 -47.21 -0.49
C PRO A 440 -34.94 -46.64 0.83
N GLN A 441 -35.77 -45.83 1.51
CA GLN A 441 -35.39 -45.07 2.70
C GLN A 441 -34.80 -45.94 3.83
N SER A 442 -35.37 -47.14 4.01
CA SER A 442 -34.90 -48.13 4.99
C SER A 442 -33.46 -48.59 4.73
N ASP A 443 -33.03 -48.64 3.48
CA ASP A 443 -31.71 -49.12 3.10
C ASP A 443 -30.67 -48.00 3.08
N ILE A 444 -31.09 -46.75 2.85
CA ILE A 444 -30.24 -45.55 3.08
C ILE A 444 -29.84 -45.48 4.55
N LYS A 445 -30.79 -45.71 5.48
CA LYS A 445 -30.53 -45.75 6.93
C LYS A 445 -29.48 -46.80 7.29
N LYS A 446 -29.60 -48.01 6.73
CA LYS A 446 -28.62 -49.09 6.94
C LYS A 446 -27.25 -48.74 6.37
N ALA A 447 -27.20 -48.10 5.21
CA ALA A 447 -25.96 -47.68 4.57
C ALA A 447 -25.22 -46.63 5.41
N TYR A 448 -25.93 -45.63 5.94
CA TYR A 448 -25.40 -44.66 6.89
C TYR A 448 -24.78 -45.34 8.12
N PHE A 449 -25.53 -46.19 8.82
CA PHE A 449 -24.98 -46.87 10.02
C PHE A 449 -23.74 -47.71 9.70
N LYS A 450 -23.72 -48.37 8.54
CA LYS A 450 -22.56 -49.15 8.09
C LYS A 450 -21.33 -48.27 7.87
N GLN A 451 -21.49 -47.07 7.30
CA GLN A 451 -20.38 -46.16 7.06
C GLN A 451 -19.96 -45.40 8.32
N ALA A 452 -20.91 -44.89 9.09
CA ALA A 452 -20.66 -44.21 10.36
C ALA A 452 -19.85 -45.12 11.31
N ARG A 453 -20.20 -46.42 11.37
CA ARG A 453 -19.44 -47.40 12.17
C ARG A 453 -18.02 -47.62 11.66
N LYS A 454 -17.76 -47.53 10.35
CA LYS A 454 -16.41 -47.69 9.78
C LYS A 454 -15.51 -46.48 10.01
N LEU A 455 -16.11 -45.30 10.10
CA LEU A 455 -15.41 -44.03 10.25
C LEU A 455 -15.43 -43.53 11.70
N HIS A 456 -16.04 -44.29 12.61
CA HIS A 456 -16.13 -43.95 14.02
C HIS A 456 -14.73 -43.99 14.64
N PRO A 457 -14.34 -43.00 15.46
CA PRO A 457 -13.02 -42.97 16.07
C PRO A 457 -12.68 -44.21 16.88
N ASP A 458 -13.66 -44.87 17.50
CA ASP A 458 -13.44 -46.15 18.23
C ASP A 458 -13.01 -47.31 17.33
N THR A 459 -13.20 -47.19 16.00
CA THR A 459 -12.76 -48.20 15.02
C THR A 459 -11.44 -47.86 14.35
N ILE A 460 -10.86 -46.69 14.65
CA ILE A 460 -9.56 -46.24 14.11
C ILE A 460 -8.46 -46.66 15.10
N PRO A 461 -7.39 -47.33 14.64
CA PRO A 461 -6.26 -47.69 15.50
C PRO A 461 -5.66 -46.48 16.23
N LYS A 462 -5.23 -46.68 17.48
CA LYS A 462 -4.65 -45.57 18.28
C LYS A 462 -3.37 -45.01 17.67
N ASP A 463 -2.65 -45.84 16.93
CA ASP A 463 -1.35 -45.53 16.32
C ASP A 463 -1.48 -44.86 14.94
N THR A 464 -2.71 -44.62 14.47
CA THR A 464 -2.97 -43.94 13.19
C THR A 464 -2.40 -42.52 13.22
N PRO A 465 -1.66 -42.09 12.18
CA PRO A 465 -1.13 -40.73 12.06
C PRO A 465 -2.21 -39.67 12.20
N GLU A 466 -1.85 -38.51 12.73
CA GLU A 466 -2.81 -37.44 13.03
C GLU A 466 -3.47 -36.85 11.77
N GLU A 467 -2.72 -36.79 10.67
CA GLU A 467 -3.23 -36.47 9.33
C GLU A 467 -4.34 -37.44 8.89
N GLU A 468 -4.15 -38.75 9.11
CA GLU A 468 -5.15 -39.76 8.78
C GLU A 468 -6.37 -39.70 9.70
N LYS A 469 -6.19 -39.44 11.00
CA LYS A 469 -7.30 -39.22 11.94
C LYS A 469 -8.16 -38.03 11.53
N LYS A 470 -7.54 -36.91 11.11
CA LYS A 470 -8.25 -35.75 10.56
C LYS A 470 -9.03 -36.11 9.29
N ARG A 471 -8.44 -36.92 8.40
CA ARG A 471 -9.13 -37.41 7.20
C ARG A 471 -10.36 -38.25 7.55
N PHE A 472 -10.25 -39.20 8.49
CA PHE A 472 -11.39 -40.00 8.93
C PHE A 472 -12.50 -39.15 9.57
N ALA A 473 -12.15 -38.16 10.38
CA ALA A 473 -13.11 -37.23 10.96
C ALA A 473 -13.87 -36.43 9.88
N ARG A 474 -13.16 -35.93 8.86
CA ARG A 474 -13.77 -35.24 7.71
C ARG A 474 -14.73 -36.15 6.94
N GLU A 475 -14.34 -37.40 6.69
CA GLU A 475 -15.21 -38.36 6.00
C GLU A 475 -16.44 -38.73 6.84
N TYR A 476 -16.30 -38.89 8.16
CA TYR A 476 -17.44 -39.14 9.06
C TYR A 476 -18.45 -37.98 9.01
N GLN A 477 -17.96 -36.73 9.04
CA GLN A 477 -18.80 -35.55 8.95
C GLN A 477 -19.62 -35.51 7.65
N LYS A 478 -19.00 -35.85 6.51
CA LYS A 478 -19.69 -35.95 5.21
C LYS A 478 -20.78 -37.01 5.22
N VAL A 479 -20.51 -38.16 5.87
CA VAL A 479 -21.48 -39.26 5.99
C VAL A 479 -22.67 -38.84 6.87
N ALA A 480 -22.43 -38.08 7.94
CA ALA A 480 -23.48 -37.50 8.77
C ALA A 480 -24.33 -36.47 8.00
N GLU A 481 -23.70 -35.53 7.30
CA GLU A 481 -24.39 -34.54 6.46
C GLU A 481 -25.24 -35.21 5.37
N ALA A 482 -24.70 -36.24 4.72
CA ALA A 482 -25.43 -37.01 3.72
C ALA A 482 -26.67 -37.70 4.29
N TRP A 483 -26.60 -38.17 5.54
CA TRP A 483 -27.74 -38.75 6.23
C TRP A 483 -28.77 -37.70 6.65
N ASP A 484 -28.35 -36.51 7.09
CA ASP A 484 -29.27 -35.43 7.47
C ASP A 484 -30.13 -34.95 6.30
N VAL A 485 -29.65 -35.10 5.07
CA VAL A 485 -30.35 -34.74 3.84
C VAL A 485 -31.11 -35.94 3.24
N LEU A 486 -30.44 -37.08 3.04
CA LEU A 486 -31.06 -38.24 2.39
C LEU A 486 -31.93 -39.09 3.33
N GLY A 487 -31.73 -38.97 4.64
CA GLY A 487 -32.45 -39.70 5.68
C GLY A 487 -33.86 -39.17 5.96
N ASP A 488 -34.17 -37.97 5.49
CA ASP A 488 -35.50 -37.35 5.52
C ASP A 488 -36.11 -37.30 4.11
N GLU A 489 -37.36 -37.73 3.95
CA GLU A 489 -37.99 -37.83 2.63
C GLU A 489 -38.25 -36.46 1.98
N ASP A 490 -38.59 -35.43 2.75
CA ASP A 490 -38.82 -34.07 2.24
C ASP A 490 -37.51 -33.45 1.78
N LYS A 491 -36.46 -33.51 2.61
CA LYS A 491 -35.13 -33.01 2.25
C LYS A 491 -34.50 -33.77 1.09
N ARG A 492 -34.72 -35.09 1.01
CA ARG A 492 -34.30 -35.91 -0.14
C ARG A 492 -35.02 -35.48 -1.41
N ARG A 493 -36.32 -35.16 -1.35
CA ARG A 493 -37.08 -34.62 -2.49
C ARG A 493 -36.53 -33.27 -2.94
N GLU A 494 -36.23 -32.35 -2.02
CA GLU A 494 -35.62 -31.06 -2.34
C GLU A 494 -34.22 -31.20 -2.95
N TYR A 495 -33.40 -32.10 -2.40
CA TYR A 495 -32.09 -32.46 -2.95
C TYR A 495 -32.20 -33.05 -4.36
N ASP A 496 -33.13 -33.98 -4.57
CA ASP A 496 -33.37 -34.61 -5.87
C ASP A 496 -33.94 -33.66 -6.91
N ALA A 497 -34.68 -32.63 -6.48
CA ALA A 497 -35.17 -31.52 -7.29
C ALA A 497 -34.09 -30.47 -7.60
N GLY A 498 -32.92 -30.56 -6.99
CA GLY A 498 -31.81 -29.62 -7.18
C GLY A 498 -31.95 -28.31 -6.41
N ASN A 499 -32.87 -28.23 -5.45
CA ASN A 499 -33.11 -27.05 -4.62
C ASN A 499 -32.20 -26.99 -3.38
N TYR A 500 -31.44 -28.05 -3.10
CA TYR A 500 -30.42 -28.05 -2.05
C TYR A 500 -29.39 -26.92 -2.28
N ASN A 501 -29.19 -26.07 -1.27
CA ASN A 501 -28.31 -24.90 -1.31
C ASN A 501 -28.64 -23.86 -2.40
N ALA A 502 -29.90 -23.78 -2.89
CA ALA A 502 -30.28 -22.86 -3.97
C ALA A 502 -30.01 -21.38 -3.64
N GLU A 503 -30.27 -20.93 -2.42
CA GLU A 503 -29.99 -19.55 -1.98
C GLU A 503 -28.48 -19.24 -2.00
N THR A 504 -27.67 -20.11 -1.38
CA THR A 504 -26.20 -20.03 -1.40
C THR A 504 -25.67 -20.01 -2.83
N ARG A 505 -26.25 -20.84 -3.70
CA ARG A 505 -25.89 -20.92 -5.12
C ARG A 505 -26.14 -19.59 -5.83
N ASN A 506 -27.33 -19.01 -5.65
CA ASN A 506 -27.72 -17.73 -6.24
C ASN A 506 -26.85 -16.58 -5.72
N GLN A 507 -26.60 -16.53 -4.40
CA GLN A 507 -25.74 -15.52 -3.79
C GLN A 507 -24.31 -15.57 -4.36
N LYS A 508 -23.74 -16.77 -4.51
CA LYS A 508 -22.39 -16.93 -5.08
C LYS A 508 -22.32 -16.58 -6.57
N GLN A 509 -23.37 -16.90 -7.34
CA GLN A 509 -23.47 -16.45 -8.73
C GLN A 509 -23.52 -14.92 -8.84
N MET A 510 -24.32 -14.25 -8.00
CA MET A 510 -24.36 -12.78 -7.95
C MET A 510 -22.99 -12.20 -7.57
N ASN A 511 -22.34 -12.74 -6.54
CA ASN A 511 -21.02 -12.27 -6.09
C ASN A 511 -19.95 -12.46 -7.18
N HIS A 512 -19.96 -13.59 -7.88
CA HIS A 512 -19.06 -13.86 -9.01
C HIS A 512 -19.27 -12.85 -10.14
N GLN A 513 -20.53 -12.60 -10.53
CA GLN A 513 -20.85 -11.59 -11.53
C GLN A 513 -20.41 -10.18 -11.11
N GLN A 514 -20.68 -9.77 -9.88
CA GLN A 514 -20.23 -8.47 -9.37
C GLN A 514 -18.71 -8.33 -9.38
N ARG A 515 -17.97 -9.39 -9.02
CA ARG A 515 -16.49 -9.38 -9.08
C ARG A 515 -15.98 -9.19 -10.50
N LYS A 516 -16.57 -9.88 -11.49
CA LYS A 516 -16.23 -9.71 -12.91
C LYS A 516 -16.50 -8.30 -13.40
N GLU A 517 -17.66 -7.74 -13.06
CA GLU A 517 -18.01 -6.38 -13.45
C GLU A 517 -17.10 -5.35 -12.78
N ARG A 518 -16.72 -5.52 -11.52
CA ARG A 518 -15.71 -4.67 -10.87
C ARG A 518 -14.35 -4.75 -11.56
N ALA A 519 -13.90 -5.96 -11.93
CA ALA A 519 -12.65 -6.15 -12.66
C ALA A 519 -12.65 -5.42 -14.02
N LYS A 520 -13.79 -5.41 -14.72
CA LYS A 520 -13.96 -4.63 -15.96
C LYS A 520 -14.05 -3.12 -15.70
N GLN A 521 -14.70 -2.70 -14.62
CA GLN A 521 -14.84 -1.30 -14.25
C GLN A 521 -13.52 -0.64 -13.84
N MET A 522 -12.47 -1.41 -13.50
CA MET A 522 -11.11 -0.91 -13.31
C MET A 522 -10.60 -0.10 -14.52
N ILE A 523 -11.14 -0.37 -15.71
CA ILE A 523 -10.75 0.24 -16.98
C ILE A 523 -11.49 1.58 -17.22
N LEU A 524 -12.78 1.67 -16.83
CA LEU A 524 -13.63 2.83 -17.13
C LEU A 524 -13.31 4.08 -16.28
N GLN A 525 -12.64 3.94 -15.14
CA GLN A 525 -12.18 5.06 -14.31
C GLN A 525 -10.75 5.52 -14.63
N GLY A 526 -10.26 5.24 -15.84
CA GLY A 526 -9.08 5.91 -16.38
C GLY A 526 -9.37 7.38 -16.68
N GLY A 527 -9.31 8.26 -15.67
CA GLY A 527 -8.94 9.65 -15.91
C GLY A 527 -9.73 10.77 -15.23
N GLN A 528 -10.93 10.59 -14.67
CA GLN A 528 -11.64 11.70 -14.00
C GLN A 528 -12.49 11.24 -12.81
N GLN A 529 -12.42 12.03 -11.74
CA GLN A 529 -13.20 12.00 -10.49
C GLN A 529 -12.70 11.08 -9.37
N GLN A 530 -11.60 11.49 -8.74
CA GLN A 530 -11.51 11.46 -7.27
C GLN A 530 -12.56 12.42 -6.71
N GLN A 531 -13.79 11.97 -6.50
CA GLN A 531 -14.75 12.53 -5.53
C GLN A 531 -16.12 11.81 -5.55
N GLN A 532 -16.15 10.47 -5.60
CA GLN A 532 -17.37 9.74 -5.19
C GLN A 532 -17.15 8.29 -4.72
N PHE A 533 -15.96 7.96 -4.23
CA PHE A 533 -15.71 6.70 -3.52
C PHE A 533 -15.24 6.97 -2.09
N GLY A 534 -16.02 7.77 -1.36
CA GLY A 534 -15.93 7.84 0.09
C GLY A 534 -16.62 6.62 0.70
N GLY A 535 -15.87 5.53 0.89
CA GLY A 535 -16.42 4.32 1.50
C GLY A 535 -15.52 3.08 1.39
N PHE A 536 -14.22 3.21 1.60
CA PHE A 536 -13.31 2.06 1.65
C PHE A 536 -12.51 2.06 2.96
N GLN A 537 -13.25 1.86 4.06
CA GLN A 537 -12.68 1.54 5.36
C GLN A 537 -13.60 0.58 6.13
N GLN A 538 -14.13 -0.47 5.48
CA GLN A 538 -14.84 -1.52 6.20
C GLN A 538 -15.04 -2.80 5.36
N PHE A 539 -13.98 -3.47 4.87
CA PHE A 539 -14.14 -4.88 4.46
C PHE A 539 -12.81 -5.65 4.47
N GLY A 540 -12.14 -5.60 5.61
CA GLY A 540 -11.08 -6.53 6.01
C GLY A 540 -11.42 -7.08 7.39
N GLY A 541 -12.33 -8.05 7.44
CA GLY A 541 -12.82 -8.66 8.68
C GLY A 541 -13.89 -9.69 8.41
N PHE A 542 -13.50 -10.96 8.28
CA PHE A 542 -14.41 -12.08 8.44
C PHE A 542 -14.76 -12.20 9.93
N GLY A 543 -16.05 -12.19 10.29
CA GLY A 543 -16.51 -12.66 11.61
C GLY A 543 -17.82 -12.03 12.14
N GLY A 544 -18.93 -12.76 12.00
CA GLY A 544 -19.83 -13.07 13.13
C GLY A 544 -21.04 -12.16 13.46
N GLY A 545 -22.24 -12.68 13.18
CA GLY A 545 -23.51 -12.47 13.92
C GLY A 545 -24.50 -11.50 13.27
N GLY A 546 -25.78 -11.81 13.01
CA GLY A 546 -26.65 -12.98 13.16
C GLY A 546 -27.85 -12.78 12.20
N GLN A 547 -28.51 -13.82 11.68
CA GLN A 547 -29.54 -14.67 12.33
C GLN A 547 -29.49 -16.08 11.69
N GLN A 548 -29.16 -17.14 12.46
CA GLN A 548 -30.09 -18.19 12.95
C GLN A 548 -30.98 -18.81 11.83
N GLN A 549 -30.87 -20.08 11.45
CA GLN A 549 -30.53 -21.31 12.18
C GLN A 549 -29.87 -22.35 11.24
N PHE A 550 -28.75 -22.96 11.66
CA PHE A 550 -28.41 -24.40 11.61
C PHE A 550 -26.87 -24.59 11.76
N PHE A 551 -26.50 -25.23 12.86
CA PHE A 551 -25.20 -25.78 13.33
C PHE A 551 -23.89 -24.98 13.23
N GLN A 552 -23.56 -24.32 14.35
CA GLN A 552 -22.20 -23.96 14.74
C GLN A 552 -21.71 -25.00 15.76
N PHE A 553 -20.72 -25.81 15.41
CA PHE A 553 -19.95 -26.62 16.36
C PHE A 553 -18.48 -26.16 16.32
N ASN A 554 -18.09 -25.37 17.32
CA ASN A 554 -16.69 -25.16 17.70
C ASN A 554 -16.48 -25.95 19.01
N GLY A 555 -16.05 -27.20 18.89
CA GLY A 555 -15.81 -28.11 20.01
C GLY A 555 -15.36 -29.49 19.51
N ASP A 556 -14.54 -30.15 20.32
CA ASP A 556 -13.97 -31.48 20.03
C ASP A 556 -15.07 -32.49 19.64
N PRO A 557 -15.02 -33.09 18.42
CA PRO A 557 -16.07 -33.94 17.86
C PRO A 557 -16.49 -35.14 18.74
N PHE A 558 -15.65 -35.54 19.70
CA PHE A 558 -15.92 -36.67 20.60
C PHE A 558 -16.99 -36.40 21.67
N GLN A 559 -17.26 -35.14 22.03
CA GLN A 559 -18.28 -34.84 23.05
C GLN A 559 -19.72 -34.98 22.54
N PHE A 560 -19.95 -34.79 21.23
CA PHE A 560 -21.27 -34.95 20.62
C PHE A 560 -21.76 -36.42 20.68
N PHE A 561 -20.84 -37.38 20.58
CA PHE A 561 -21.17 -38.81 20.59
C PHE A 561 -21.66 -39.32 21.96
N GLN A 562 -21.16 -38.75 23.07
CA GLN A 562 -21.56 -39.17 24.43
C GLN A 562 -22.95 -38.65 24.85
N GLN A 563 -23.38 -37.49 24.35
CA GLN A 563 -24.67 -36.89 24.76
C GLN A 563 -25.89 -37.49 24.06
N GLN A 564 -25.74 -38.10 22.88
CA GLN A 564 -26.89 -38.48 22.05
C GLN A 564 -27.22 -39.99 22.06
N PHE A 565 -26.32 -40.88 22.54
CA PHE A 565 -26.52 -42.34 22.42
C PHE A 565 -26.13 -43.21 23.65
N GLY A 566 -25.83 -42.64 24.82
CA GLY A 566 -25.54 -43.41 26.06
C GLY A 566 -26.73 -43.46 27.03
N GLY A 567 -27.36 -44.64 27.20
CA GLY A 567 -28.59 -44.81 27.99
C GLY A 567 -28.42 -45.10 29.50
N GLY A 568 -29.27 -44.44 30.30
CA GLY A 568 -30.16 -45.03 31.34
C GLY A 568 -29.62 -45.47 32.71
N GLN A 569 -30.09 -44.82 33.80
CA GLN A 569 -30.78 -45.50 34.92
C GLN A 569 -31.44 -44.56 35.95
N GLN A 570 -32.67 -44.95 36.30
CA GLN A 570 -33.39 -44.88 37.58
C GLN A 570 -34.10 -43.61 38.09
N GLN A 571 -35.33 -43.91 38.54
CA GLN A 571 -36.38 -43.09 39.13
C GLN A 571 -36.03 -42.61 40.54
N GLY A 572 -36.60 -41.47 40.92
CA GLY A 572 -36.74 -41.03 42.31
C GLY A 572 -37.63 -39.80 42.38
N GLN A 573 -38.86 -39.99 42.86
CA GLN A 573 -39.88 -38.96 43.07
C GLN A 573 -39.43 -37.87 44.06
N GLY A 574 -39.92 -36.64 43.88
CA GLY A 574 -39.87 -35.61 44.93
C GLY A 574 -40.28 -34.22 44.43
N GLN A 575 -41.49 -33.80 44.81
CA GLN A 575 -42.09 -32.48 44.57
C GLN A 575 -41.29 -31.33 45.23
N GLY A 576 -41.32 -30.13 44.67
CA GLY A 576 -40.93 -28.90 45.37
C GLY A 576 -40.78 -27.67 44.48
N GLN A 577 -41.59 -26.65 44.72
CA GLN A 577 -41.74 -25.39 43.98
C GLN A 577 -40.58 -24.39 44.23
N GLY A 578 -40.37 -23.45 43.29
CA GLY A 578 -40.22 -22.02 43.63
C GLY A 578 -38.84 -21.34 43.56
N GLN A 579 -38.62 -20.61 42.45
CA GLN A 579 -38.05 -19.25 42.33
C GLN A 579 -36.66 -18.87 42.92
N GLY A 580 -35.69 -18.66 42.01
CA GLY A 580 -35.01 -17.36 41.76
C GLY A 580 -33.91 -16.85 42.71
N GLN A 581 -32.65 -16.80 42.24
CA GLN A 581 -31.83 -15.59 41.97
C GLN A 581 -30.31 -15.87 41.96
N GLY A 582 -29.58 -15.25 41.02
CA GLY A 582 -28.18 -14.81 41.19
C GLY A 582 -27.05 -15.70 40.63
N ARG A 583 -26.57 -15.39 39.42
CA ARG A 583 -25.28 -15.88 38.87
C ARG A 583 -24.11 -15.17 39.57
N GLN A 584 -23.12 -15.91 40.10
CA GLN A 584 -21.78 -15.39 40.41
C GLN A 584 -20.78 -15.83 39.35
N ARG A 585 -20.05 -14.85 38.80
CA ARG A 585 -18.98 -14.99 37.81
C ARG A 585 -17.66 -15.36 38.51
N VAL A 586 -16.92 -16.34 37.98
CA VAL A 586 -15.63 -16.79 38.54
C VAL A 586 -14.48 -16.18 37.74
N ARG A 587 -13.48 -15.64 38.45
CA ARG A 587 -12.29 -15.00 37.87
C ARG A 587 -11.15 -16.04 37.77
N ILE A 588 -10.51 -16.18 36.61
CA ILE A 588 -9.35 -17.05 36.43
C ILE A 588 -8.25 -16.30 35.67
N ASN A 589 -7.00 -16.43 36.12
CA ASN A 589 -5.81 -15.76 35.58
C ASN A 589 -4.89 -16.78 34.91
N PHE A 590 -4.48 -16.49 33.66
CA PHE A 590 -3.43 -17.22 32.97
C PHE A 590 -2.48 -16.23 32.30
N GLY A 591 -1.19 -16.31 32.62
CA GLY A 591 -0.14 -15.60 31.89
C GLY A 591 -0.17 -14.07 31.97
N GLY A 592 -0.82 -13.49 33.00
CA GLY A 592 -0.76 -12.05 33.27
C GLY A 592 -1.83 -11.18 32.61
N GLN A 593 -2.88 -11.76 32.03
CA GLN A 593 -4.10 -11.03 31.66
C GLN A 593 -5.34 -11.66 32.32
N GLU A 594 -6.22 -10.82 32.87
CA GLU A 594 -7.45 -11.23 33.55
C GLU A 594 -8.65 -11.28 32.60
N PHE A 595 -9.48 -12.32 32.74
CA PHE A 595 -10.79 -12.43 32.09
C PHE A 595 -11.89 -12.78 33.11
N PHE A 596 -13.13 -12.38 32.81
CA PHE A 596 -14.33 -12.67 33.61
C PHE A 596 -15.33 -13.49 32.78
N MET A 597 -15.78 -14.64 33.28
CA MET A 597 -16.95 -15.37 32.76
C MET A 597 -18.19 -15.06 33.57
#